data_AF-A0A1J5R6U9-F1
#
_entry.id   AF-A0A1J5R6U9-F1
#
_cell.length_a   1.000
_cell.length_b   1.000
_cell.length_c   1.000
_cell.angle_alpha   90.00
_cell.angle_beta   90.00
_cell.angle_gamma   90.00
#
_symmetry.space_group_name_H-M   'P 1'
#
loop_
_entity.id
_entity.type
_entity.pdbx_description
1 polymer ?
#
loop_
_entity_poly.entity_id
_entity_poly.type
_entity_poly.pdbx_seq_one_letter_code
_entity_poly.pdbx_strand_id
1 'polypeptide(L)'
;MKADSGARMRLNLLRQGAERKVLEPLRLHGWIAAVERESAGGEEFLILTAARGDASHRVALLYSCASSNALYKQLATEVEHIFFNGEPYHQESYASGLDKPVGPVDEFPALLVQWNEASRNGKFADVASEDFGPPTRRSMRILLSETPIEAVWLRLRQLQSVTLAEKMIADRARRESASLEPSVLRAKAEGVSYALRNAADYFRKGDEHAIGQRIVNLYYGTLSFAFAEILASPSSADTLETLENSTKQGHGLYTVDAVDDGAKAVAVGMLGSGFFPAWMAAIGVTIAGLPSRRPRSPQDLATVNADTWILVEDLFATIPEVADLFADIFDTPPRWIRPAGDMEANLGQAFGPGAPRSQSYIKLVDQFGRLTAEDIARFPGPISDIREVDSKGDGRHYRVLVKHEHLPQPWDALELHHSPFERSALLLPIFGVIHQYRVICLVLLYALSIIVRYRPSLWRRIQDGDLDHLRALIDAFIAVAERILPQAFLETVAGQPVFARQPAGF
;
A
#
# COMPACT_ATOMS: atom_id res chain seq x y z
N MET A 1 35.74 49.02 -18.82
CA MET A 1 35.45 47.59 -18.55
C MET A 1 36.39 46.76 -19.40
N LYS A 2 37.35 46.02 -18.81
CA LYS A 2 38.15 45.05 -19.55
C LYS A 2 37.24 43.88 -19.94
N ALA A 3 37.20 43.54 -21.22
CA ALA A 3 36.47 42.37 -21.71
C ALA A 3 37.08 41.09 -21.10
N ASP A 4 36.22 40.22 -20.56
CA ASP A 4 36.59 38.90 -20.07
C ASP A 4 37.04 38.04 -21.27
N SER A 5 38.29 37.55 -21.25
CA SER A 5 38.93 36.76 -22.31
C SER A 5 38.37 35.33 -22.44
N GLY A 6 37.12 35.12 -22.01
CA GLY A 6 36.49 33.81 -21.86
C GLY A 6 36.98 33.01 -20.65
N ALA A 7 37.85 33.59 -19.80
CA ALA A 7 38.44 32.90 -18.65
C ALA A 7 37.38 32.46 -17.64
N ARG A 8 36.36 33.32 -17.40
CA ARG A 8 35.27 32.98 -16.47
C ARG A 8 34.39 31.85 -17.00
N MET A 9 34.20 31.76 -18.32
CA MET A 9 33.45 30.68 -18.96
C MET A 9 34.21 29.35 -18.87
N ARG A 10 35.51 29.35 -19.15
CA ARG A 10 36.37 28.16 -19.03
C ARG A 10 36.43 27.64 -17.60
N LEU A 11 36.59 28.53 -16.62
CA LEU A 11 36.58 28.16 -15.21
C LEU A 11 35.23 27.59 -14.76
N ASN A 12 34.10 28.12 -15.24
CA ASN A 12 32.78 27.56 -14.94
C ASN A 12 32.60 26.15 -15.51
N LEU A 13 33.03 25.91 -16.75
CA LEU A 13 33.03 24.56 -17.34
C LEU A 13 33.93 23.61 -16.56
N LEU A 14 35.08 24.09 -16.10
CA LEU A 14 36.01 23.32 -15.27
C LEU A 14 35.40 22.94 -13.92
N ARG A 15 34.69 23.86 -13.26
CA ARG A 15 33.95 23.59 -12.02
C ARG A 15 32.85 22.55 -12.23
N GLN A 16 32.06 22.68 -13.29
CA GLN A 16 31.03 21.68 -13.63
C GLN A 16 31.64 20.30 -13.92
N GLY A 17 32.78 20.28 -14.62
CA GLY A 17 33.55 19.06 -14.88
C GLY A 17 34.08 18.42 -13.59
N ALA A 18 34.69 19.21 -12.70
CA ALA A 18 35.18 18.76 -11.40
C ALA A 18 34.04 18.21 -10.52
N GLU A 19 32.92 18.92 -10.46
CA GLU A 19 31.77 18.52 -9.66
C GLU A 19 31.26 17.14 -10.11
N ARG A 20 30.98 16.98 -11.40
CA ARG A 20 30.40 15.75 -11.96
C ARG A 20 31.39 14.58 -12.03
N LYS A 21 32.64 14.82 -12.40
CA LYS A 21 33.62 13.75 -12.68
C LYS A 21 34.50 13.39 -11.50
N VAL A 22 34.61 14.25 -10.48
CA VAL A 22 35.54 14.06 -9.36
C VAL A 22 34.83 14.16 -8.01
N LEU A 23 34.20 15.29 -7.71
CA LEU A 23 33.66 15.58 -6.38
C LEU A 23 32.40 14.76 -6.04
N GLU A 24 31.43 14.64 -6.95
CA GLU A 24 30.25 13.80 -6.76
C GLU A 24 30.63 12.32 -6.55
N PRO A 25 31.47 11.69 -7.41
CA PRO A 25 31.97 10.34 -7.16
C PRO A 25 32.67 10.18 -5.80
N LEU A 26 33.50 11.14 -5.40
CA LEU A 26 34.15 11.11 -4.09
C LEU A 26 33.12 11.08 -2.95
N ARG A 27 32.14 12.00 -2.98
CA ARG A 27 31.10 12.09 -1.94
C ARG A 27 30.22 10.84 -1.89
N LEU A 28 29.87 10.27 -3.05
CA LEU A 28 29.12 9.00 -3.13
C LEU A 28 29.88 7.82 -2.49
N HIS A 29 31.21 7.89 -2.48
CA HIS A 29 32.08 6.90 -1.85
C HIS A 29 32.50 7.29 -0.42
N GLY A 30 31.81 8.24 0.20
CA GLY A 30 32.01 8.64 1.60
C GLY A 30 33.25 9.51 1.84
N TRP A 31 33.81 10.15 0.80
CA TRP A 31 34.89 11.12 0.95
C TRP A 31 34.34 12.53 1.19
N ILE A 32 34.99 13.28 2.08
CA ILE A 32 34.79 14.72 2.23
C ILE A 32 35.65 15.40 1.17
N ALA A 33 35.04 15.97 0.14
CA ALA A 33 35.75 16.54 -1.01
C ALA A 33 35.30 17.95 -1.36
N ALA A 34 36.27 18.83 -1.65
CA ALA A 34 36.05 20.24 -1.95
C ALA A 34 37.08 20.79 -2.95
N VAL A 35 36.74 21.92 -3.58
CA VAL A 35 37.72 22.76 -4.29
C VAL A 35 38.48 23.57 -3.25
N GLU A 36 39.78 23.31 -3.12
CA GLU A 36 40.66 24.04 -2.20
C GLU A 36 41.12 25.36 -2.81
N ARG A 37 41.50 25.34 -4.10
CA ARG A 37 42.06 26.50 -4.80
C ARG A 37 41.63 26.53 -6.26
N GLU A 38 41.47 27.73 -6.79
CA GLU A 38 41.18 27.98 -8.20
C GLU A 38 42.02 29.15 -8.76
N SER A 39 42.30 29.12 -10.05
CA SER A 39 43.03 30.18 -10.75
C SER A 39 42.33 30.59 -12.05
N ALA A 40 42.23 31.91 -12.29
CA ALA A 40 41.54 32.51 -13.44
C ALA A 40 42.47 33.35 -14.35
N GLY A 41 43.77 33.05 -14.36
CA GLY A 41 44.82 33.92 -14.90
C GLY A 41 45.44 33.50 -16.23
N GLY A 42 44.67 33.00 -17.21
CA GLY A 42 45.17 32.59 -18.53
C GLY A 42 45.51 31.09 -18.65
N GLU A 43 45.74 30.42 -17.53
CA GLU A 43 45.79 28.95 -17.42
C GLU A 43 44.86 28.53 -16.28
N GLU A 44 43.61 28.15 -16.62
CA GLU A 44 42.59 27.83 -15.62
C GLU A 44 42.79 26.43 -15.03
N PHE A 45 42.85 26.36 -13.70
CA PHE A 45 42.97 25.11 -12.96
C PHE A 45 42.23 25.14 -11.63
N LEU A 46 41.92 23.94 -11.11
CA LEU A 46 41.40 23.69 -9.76
C LEU A 46 42.35 22.76 -9.01
N ILE A 47 42.51 22.97 -7.70
CA ILE A 47 43.05 21.97 -6.77
C ILE A 47 41.90 21.46 -5.93
N LEU A 48 41.75 20.15 -5.92
CA LEU A 48 40.69 19.43 -5.22
C LEU A 48 41.32 18.64 -4.08
N THR A 49 40.68 18.70 -2.91
CA THR A 49 41.04 17.89 -1.74
C THR A 49 40.00 16.82 -1.51
N ALA A 50 40.42 15.68 -0.98
CA ALA A 50 39.55 14.59 -0.56
C ALA A 50 40.08 13.97 0.74
N ALA A 51 39.21 13.79 1.74
CA ALA A 51 39.58 13.13 3.00
C ALA A 51 38.57 12.04 3.38
N ARG A 52 39.07 10.92 3.91
CA ARG A 52 38.26 9.82 4.45
C ARG A 52 39.07 9.03 5.48
N GLY A 53 38.61 9.01 6.73
CA GLY A 53 39.39 8.49 7.86
C GLY A 53 40.70 9.27 8.00
N ASP A 54 41.81 8.54 8.12
CA ASP A 54 43.16 9.11 8.16
C ASP A 54 43.76 9.41 6.77
N ALA A 55 43.09 9.01 5.69
CA ALA A 55 43.56 9.25 4.33
C ALA A 55 43.16 10.65 3.84
N SER A 56 44.13 11.36 3.25
CA SER A 56 43.92 12.67 2.65
C SER A 56 44.67 12.74 1.31
N HIS A 57 43.98 13.24 0.29
CA HIS A 57 44.47 13.31 -1.07
C HIS A 57 44.26 14.67 -1.70
N ARG A 58 45.15 15.04 -2.63
CA ARG A 58 45.09 16.27 -3.43
C ARG A 58 45.35 15.98 -4.89
N VAL A 59 44.47 16.48 -5.76
CA VAL A 59 44.60 16.37 -7.21
C VAL A 59 44.36 17.72 -7.87
N ALA A 60 45.02 17.96 -9.01
CA ALA A 60 44.78 19.13 -9.83
C ALA A 60 43.89 18.78 -11.01
N LEU A 61 43.06 19.71 -11.46
CA LEU A 61 42.28 19.60 -12.70
C LEU A 61 42.51 20.84 -13.55
N LEU A 62 43.08 20.64 -14.74
CA LEU A 62 43.33 21.66 -15.75
C LEU A 62 42.17 21.76 -16.74
N TYR A 63 41.89 22.96 -17.25
CA TYR A 63 40.90 23.12 -18.32
C TYR A 63 41.28 22.39 -19.62
N SER A 64 42.57 22.27 -19.94
CA SER A 64 43.08 21.60 -21.14
C SER A 64 44.51 21.08 -20.92
N CYS A 65 44.91 20.06 -21.69
CA CYS A 65 46.28 19.52 -21.69
C CYS A 65 47.33 20.49 -22.27
N ALA A 66 46.92 21.48 -23.07
CA ALA A 66 47.81 22.45 -23.71
C ALA A 66 48.17 23.62 -22.77
N SER A 67 48.53 23.30 -21.53
CA SER A 67 49.01 24.26 -20.52
C SER A 67 50.54 24.31 -20.50
N SER A 68 51.13 25.39 -19.97
CA SER A 68 52.58 25.54 -19.90
C SER A 68 53.24 24.46 -19.02
N ASN A 69 54.45 24.03 -19.42
CA ASN A 69 55.24 23.10 -18.63
C ASN A 69 55.60 23.65 -17.24
N ALA A 70 55.70 24.99 -17.12
CA ALA A 70 55.95 25.66 -15.85
C ALA A 70 54.79 25.43 -14.87
N LEU A 71 53.53 25.53 -15.33
CA LEU A 71 52.36 25.25 -14.51
C LEU A 71 52.30 23.79 -14.08
N TYR A 72 52.55 22.86 -15.01
CA TYR A 72 52.62 21.43 -14.68
C TYR A 72 53.64 21.13 -13.59
N LYS A 73 54.85 21.70 -13.70
CA LYS A 73 55.90 21.57 -12.68
C LYS A 73 55.50 22.18 -11.35
N GLN A 74 54.83 23.33 -11.36
CA GLN A 74 54.30 23.94 -10.15
C GLN A 74 53.27 23.02 -9.48
N LEU A 75 52.24 22.56 -10.21
CA LEU A 75 51.18 21.71 -9.65
C LEU A 75 51.74 20.38 -9.13
N ALA A 76 52.72 19.79 -9.81
CA ALA A 76 53.35 18.54 -9.39
C ALA A 76 54.02 18.60 -8.00
N THR A 77 54.32 19.81 -7.49
CA THR A 77 54.82 19.99 -6.11
C THR A 77 53.72 19.95 -5.06
N GLU A 78 52.46 20.10 -5.45
CA GLU A 78 51.32 20.28 -4.54
C GLU A 78 50.34 19.11 -4.53
N VAL A 79 50.28 18.34 -5.63
CA VAL A 79 49.28 17.29 -5.84
C VAL A 79 49.89 15.94 -6.21
N GLU A 80 49.09 14.89 -6.04
CA GLU A 80 49.48 13.50 -6.33
C GLU A 80 49.26 13.13 -7.80
N HIS A 81 48.25 13.74 -8.42
CA HIS A 81 47.82 13.48 -9.79
C HIS A 81 47.34 14.78 -10.43
N ILE A 82 47.68 14.98 -11.70
CA ILE A 82 47.22 16.13 -12.48
C ILE A 82 46.31 15.65 -13.59
N PHE A 83 45.03 15.99 -13.50
CA PHE A 83 44.05 15.72 -14.54
C PHE A 83 43.90 16.90 -15.49
N PHE A 84 43.47 16.65 -16.72
CA PHE A 84 42.97 17.68 -17.63
C PHE A 84 41.63 17.27 -18.25
N ASN A 85 40.86 18.27 -18.68
CA ASN A 85 39.60 18.03 -19.37
C ASN A 85 39.83 17.92 -20.89
N GLY A 86 39.22 16.91 -21.52
CA GLY A 86 39.33 16.63 -22.96
C GLY A 86 40.34 15.53 -23.33
N GLU A 87 40.48 15.29 -24.63
CA GLU A 87 41.37 14.26 -25.19
C GLU A 87 42.85 14.67 -25.09
N PRO A 88 43.78 13.73 -24.83
CA PRO A 88 45.21 14.00 -24.82
C PRO A 88 45.70 14.45 -26.20
N TYR A 89 46.36 15.60 -26.26
CA TYR A 89 47.01 16.10 -27.48
C TYR A 89 48.42 16.61 -27.16
N HIS A 90 49.45 15.96 -27.72
CA HIS A 90 50.87 16.22 -27.45
C HIS A 90 51.21 16.40 -25.95
N GLN A 91 50.50 15.69 -25.07
CA GLN A 91 50.61 15.84 -23.61
C GLN A 91 52.05 15.74 -23.12
N GLU A 92 52.84 14.79 -23.65
CA GLU A 92 54.24 14.59 -23.27
C GLU A 92 55.13 15.82 -23.56
N SER A 93 54.77 16.64 -24.56
CA SER A 93 55.49 17.88 -24.87
C SER A 93 55.18 18.99 -23.84
N TYR A 94 53.94 19.06 -23.34
CA TYR A 94 53.51 20.04 -22.34
C TYR A 94 53.92 19.62 -20.90
N ALA A 95 53.81 18.33 -20.58
CA ALA A 95 54.08 17.76 -19.27
C ALA A 95 55.50 17.13 -19.14
N SER A 96 56.44 17.56 -19.98
CA SER A 96 57.81 17.00 -20.01
C SER A 96 58.56 17.16 -18.68
N GLY A 97 59.25 16.09 -18.26
CA GLY A 97 60.11 16.08 -17.07
C GLY A 97 59.37 16.08 -15.73
N LEU A 98 58.19 15.46 -15.66
CA LEU A 98 57.42 15.27 -14.42
C LEU A 98 57.49 13.82 -13.96
N ASP A 99 57.61 13.63 -12.63
CA ASP A 99 57.52 12.32 -11.98
C ASP A 99 56.10 11.99 -11.50
N LYS A 100 55.17 12.95 -11.60
CA LYS A 100 53.76 12.80 -11.21
C LYS A 100 52.90 12.34 -12.38
N PRO A 101 51.91 11.45 -12.17
CA PRO A 101 51.01 11.03 -13.22
C PRO A 101 50.17 12.21 -13.74
N VAL A 102 50.00 12.25 -15.06
CA VAL A 102 49.17 13.21 -15.76
C VAL A 102 48.24 12.46 -16.72
N GLY A 103 46.95 12.76 -16.72
CA GLY A 103 45.99 12.04 -17.57
C GLY A 103 44.66 12.78 -17.76
N PRO A 104 43.81 12.33 -18.68
CA PRO A 104 42.46 12.86 -18.82
C PRO A 104 41.64 12.59 -17.56
N VAL A 105 40.75 13.50 -17.20
CA VAL A 105 39.88 13.38 -16.00
C VAL A 105 38.98 12.14 -16.02
N ASP A 106 38.73 11.55 -17.19
CA ASP A 106 37.97 10.31 -17.33
C ASP A 106 38.69 9.08 -16.74
N GLU A 107 39.98 9.20 -16.38
CA GLU A 107 40.73 8.19 -15.64
C GLU A 107 40.56 8.28 -14.12
N PHE A 108 39.93 9.35 -13.61
CA PHE A 108 39.70 9.54 -12.17
C PHE A 108 39.01 8.35 -11.47
N PRO A 109 38.00 7.66 -12.06
CA PRO A 109 37.38 6.50 -11.42
C PRO A 109 38.38 5.39 -11.04
N ALA A 110 39.44 5.18 -11.83
CA ALA A 110 40.47 4.20 -11.50
C ALA A 110 41.29 4.62 -10.27
N LEU A 111 41.62 5.91 -10.17
CA LEU A 111 42.30 6.48 -9.00
C LEU A 111 41.40 6.41 -7.75
N LEU A 112 40.11 6.71 -7.88
CA LEU A 112 39.14 6.61 -6.80
C LEU A 112 39.06 5.18 -6.24
N VAL A 113 39.11 4.15 -7.09
CA VAL A 113 39.16 2.74 -6.64
C VAL A 113 40.42 2.48 -5.81
N GLN A 114 41.58 2.97 -6.24
CA GLN A 114 42.84 2.79 -5.49
C GLN A 114 42.79 3.51 -4.13
N TRP A 115 42.32 4.76 -4.09
CA TRP A 115 42.09 5.47 -2.84
C TRP A 115 41.10 4.72 -1.95
N ASN A 116 40.06 4.14 -2.55
CA ASN A 116 39.07 3.38 -1.80
C ASN A 116 39.65 2.13 -1.15
N GLU A 117 40.55 1.42 -1.84
CA GLU A 117 41.25 0.26 -1.32
C GLU A 117 42.28 0.61 -0.25
N ALA A 118 42.98 1.74 -0.41
CA ALA A 118 44.00 2.19 0.53
C ALA A 118 43.41 2.63 1.87
N SER A 119 42.22 3.24 1.87
CA SER A 119 41.60 3.78 3.08
C SER A 119 40.58 2.86 3.74
N ARG A 120 40.43 1.60 3.31
CA ARG A 120 39.48 0.65 3.93
C ARG A 120 40.09 -0.05 5.13
N ASN A 121 39.26 -0.34 6.12
CA ASN A 121 39.61 -1.23 7.22
C ASN A 121 39.02 -2.63 6.97
N GLY A 122 39.83 -3.52 6.40
CA GLY A 122 39.40 -4.87 6.01
C GLY A 122 38.34 -4.82 4.89
N LYS A 123 37.09 -5.16 5.22
CA LYS A 123 35.95 -5.11 4.30
C LYS A 123 35.13 -3.81 4.40
N PHE A 124 35.44 -2.95 5.36
CA PHE A 124 34.65 -1.77 5.67
C PHE A 124 35.35 -0.51 5.17
N ALA A 125 34.58 0.42 4.61
CA ALA A 125 35.09 1.76 4.37
C ALA A 125 35.29 2.48 5.72
N ASP A 126 36.36 3.25 5.85
CA ASP A 126 36.64 4.06 7.04
C ASP A 126 35.85 5.37 6.98
N VAL A 127 34.54 5.25 7.19
CA VAL A 127 33.60 6.38 7.19
C VAL A 127 33.29 6.73 8.64
N ALA A 128 33.19 8.03 8.95
CA ALA A 128 32.68 8.47 10.24
C ALA A 128 31.33 7.77 10.51
N SER A 129 31.10 7.28 11.73
CA SER A 129 29.90 6.51 12.04
C SER A 129 28.65 7.30 11.69
N GLU A 130 27.99 6.93 10.59
CA GLU A 130 26.69 7.47 10.28
C GLU A 130 25.71 6.94 11.33
N ASP A 131 25.03 7.85 12.03
CA ASP A 131 23.89 7.49 12.85
C ASP A 131 22.77 7.09 11.89
N PHE A 132 22.72 5.80 11.55
CA PHE A 132 21.72 5.22 10.63
C PHE A 132 20.30 5.24 11.20
N GLY A 133 20.09 5.86 12.37
CA GLY A 133 18.83 5.87 13.07
C GLY A 133 18.39 4.48 13.52
N PRO A 134 17.18 4.37 14.08
CA PRO A 134 16.65 3.09 14.51
C PRO A 134 16.35 2.19 13.30
N PRO A 135 16.59 0.86 13.40
CA PRO A 135 16.29 -0.07 12.32
C PRO A 135 14.81 0.00 11.91
N THR A 136 14.57 0.31 10.64
CA THR A 136 13.22 0.38 10.07
C THR A 136 12.70 -1.00 9.69
N ARG A 137 11.44 -1.31 9.99
CA ARG A 137 10.76 -2.48 9.40
C ARG A 137 10.35 -2.18 7.97
N ARG A 138 10.29 -3.23 7.13
CA ARG A 138 9.71 -3.14 5.78
C ARG A 138 8.31 -2.52 5.86
N SER A 139 7.97 -1.65 4.91
CA SER A 139 6.64 -1.05 4.77
C SER A 139 5.56 -2.11 4.53
N MET A 140 5.91 -3.22 3.88
CA MET A 140 5.02 -4.33 3.54
C MET A 140 5.54 -5.67 4.06
N ARG A 141 4.62 -6.56 4.45
CA ARG A 141 4.95 -7.90 4.94
C ARG A 141 4.66 -8.95 3.86
N ILE A 142 5.72 -9.59 3.38
CA ILE A 142 5.61 -10.68 2.41
C ILE A 142 5.66 -12.02 3.16
N LEU A 143 4.65 -12.87 2.98
CA LEU A 143 4.59 -14.23 3.49
C LEU A 143 4.76 -15.19 2.30
N LEU A 144 5.98 -15.73 2.15
CA LEU A 144 6.27 -16.77 1.16
C LEU A 144 6.07 -18.13 1.81
N SER A 145 5.10 -18.91 1.35
CA SER A 145 4.80 -20.25 1.87
C SER A 145 4.07 -21.08 0.83
N GLU A 146 4.39 -22.38 0.73
CA GLU A 146 3.60 -23.35 -0.05
C GLU A 146 2.13 -23.41 0.44
N THR A 147 1.92 -23.08 1.72
CA THR A 147 0.60 -22.93 2.36
C THR A 147 0.38 -21.48 2.84
N PRO A 148 0.03 -20.53 1.94
CA PRO A 148 -0.11 -19.11 2.29
C PRO A 148 -1.13 -18.83 3.41
N ILE A 149 -2.23 -19.58 3.44
CA ILE A 149 -3.28 -19.46 4.46
C ILE A 149 -2.72 -19.78 5.85
N GLU A 150 -1.98 -20.88 5.96
CA GLU A 150 -1.39 -21.30 7.23
C GLU A 150 -0.33 -20.31 7.70
N ALA A 151 0.41 -19.70 6.78
CA ALA A 151 1.35 -18.63 7.09
C ALA A 151 0.65 -17.39 7.65
N VAL A 152 -0.51 -17.00 7.09
CA VAL A 152 -1.35 -15.92 7.64
C VAL A 152 -1.82 -16.28 9.05
N TRP A 153 -2.38 -17.48 9.24
CA TRP A 153 -2.81 -17.95 10.55
C TRP A 153 -1.68 -18.07 11.57
N LEU A 154 -0.47 -18.45 11.14
CA LEU A 154 0.70 -18.44 12.00
C LEU A 154 1.02 -17.03 12.51
N ARG A 155 0.90 -16.01 11.67
CA ARG A 155 1.08 -14.60 12.08
C ARG A 155 -0.03 -14.12 13.03
N LEU A 156 -1.29 -14.49 12.76
CA LEU A 156 -2.39 -14.21 13.69
C LEU A 156 -2.16 -14.91 15.04
N ARG A 157 -1.73 -16.18 15.04
CA ARG A 157 -1.40 -16.94 16.26
C ARG A 157 -0.21 -16.36 17.02
N GLN A 158 0.78 -15.78 16.33
CA GLN A 158 1.87 -15.06 17.02
C GLN A 158 1.32 -13.91 17.87
N LEU A 159 0.30 -13.20 17.39
CA LEU A 159 -0.35 -12.10 18.12
C LEU A 159 -1.28 -12.58 19.24
N GLN A 160 -1.48 -13.90 19.41
CA GLN A 160 -2.08 -14.46 20.62
C GLN A 160 -1.12 -14.41 21.81
N SER A 161 0.18 -14.15 21.61
CA SER A 161 1.09 -13.79 22.69
C SER A 161 0.90 -12.32 23.06
N VAL A 162 0.53 -12.04 24.32
CA VAL A 162 0.40 -10.66 24.83
C VAL A 162 1.68 -9.87 24.59
N THR A 163 2.85 -10.47 24.84
CA THR A 163 4.15 -9.82 24.61
C THR A 163 4.37 -9.42 23.16
N LEU A 164 3.94 -10.25 22.19
CA LEU A 164 4.09 -9.93 20.78
C LEU A 164 3.03 -8.94 20.28
N ALA A 165 1.81 -9.02 20.82
CA ALA A 165 0.77 -8.01 20.58
C ALA A 165 1.20 -6.64 21.09
N GLU A 166 1.76 -6.56 22.31
CA GLU A 166 2.27 -5.33 22.92
C GLU A 166 3.36 -4.68 22.06
N LYS A 167 4.33 -5.48 21.59
CA LYS A 167 5.37 -5.01 20.66
C LYS A 167 4.76 -4.50 19.35
N MET A 168 3.78 -5.21 18.79
CA MET A 168 3.12 -4.81 17.55
C MET A 168 2.37 -3.47 17.71
N ILE A 169 1.63 -3.28 18.80
CA ILE A 169 0.90 -2.04 19.08
C ILE A 169 1.88 -0.89 19.34
N ALA A 170 2.94 -1.12 20.11
CA ALA A 170 3.97 -0.10 20.36
C ALA A 170 4.67 0.32 19.05
N ASP A 171 4.99 -0.63 18.17
CA ASP A 171 5.56 -0.36 16.85
C ASP A 171 4.59 0.45 15.97
N ARG A 172 3.29 0.14 16.05
CA ARG A 172 2.24 0.87 15.33
C ARG A 172 2.07 2.29 15.88
N ALA A 173 2.01 2.47 17.19
CA ALA A 173 1.95 3.77 17.85
C ALA A 173 3.13 4.68 17.44
N ARG A 174 4.35 4.13 17.38
CA ARG A 174 5.52 4.89 16.89
C ARG A 174 5.39 5.32 15.42
N ARG A 175 4.86 4.45 14.54
CA ARG A 175 4.64 4.79 13.12
C ARG A 175 3.56 5.85 12.92
N GLU A 176 2.51 5.77 13.73
CA GLU A 176 1.37 6.69 13.68
C GLU A 176 1.58 7.94 14.55
N SER A 177 2.77 8.10 15.16
CA SER A 177 3.09 9.21 16.08
C SER A 177 2.09 9.37 17.23
N ALA A 178 1.53 8.25 17.70
CA ALA A 178 0.60 8.19 18.82
C ALA A 178 1.35 7.88 20.12
N SER A 179 0.94 8.55 21.21
CA SER A 179 1.44 8.27 22.56
C SER A 179 0.46 7.37 23.29
N LEU A 180 0.94 6.26 23.86
CA LEU A 180 0.15 5.33 24.66
C LEU A 180 0.81 5.14 26.01
N GLU A 181 0.03 5.33 27.07
CA GLU A 181 0.45 4.99 28.43
C GLU A 181 0.78 3.49 28.53
N PRO A 182 1.84 3.08 29.25
CA PRO A 182 2.24 1.67 29.33
C PRO A 182 1.14 0.73 29.83
N SER A 183 0.29 1.20 30.75
CA SER A 183 -0.86 0.42 31.26
C SER A 183 -1.94 0.20 30.20
N VAL A 184 -2.24 1.22 29.39
CA VAL A 184 -3.21 1.13 28.28
C VAL A 184 -2.67 0.22 27.18
N LEU A 185 -1.39 0.37 26.84
CA LEU A 185 -0.70 -0.49 25.89
C LEU A 185 -0.79 -1.97 26.30
N ARG A 186 -0.57 -2.26 27.59
CA ARG A 186 -0.67 -3.62 28.12
C ARG A 186 -2.10 -4.17 28.06
N ALA A 187 -3.09 -3.38 28.50
CA ALA A 187 -4.48 -3.79 28.47
C ALA A 187 -4.98 -4.05 27.03
N LYS A 188 -4.58 -3.22 26.07
CA LYS A 188 -4.85 -3.45 24.64
C LYS A 188 -4.22 -4.73 24.13
N ALA A 189 -2.97 -5.00 24.48
CA ALA A 189 -2.27 -6.22 24.07
C ALA A 189 -2.97 -7.49 24.59
N GLU A 190 -3.47 -7.45 25.83
CA GLU A 190 -4.26 -8.54 26.42
C GLU A 190 -5.58 -8.74 25.67
N GLY A 191 -6.27 -7.65 25.36
CA GLY A 191 -7.50 -7.67 24.57
C GLY A 191 -7.30 -8.20 23.14
N VAL A 192 -6.28 -7.73 22.41
CA VAL A 192 -5.92 -8.24 21.08
C VAL A 192 -5.61 -9.73 21.13
N SER A 193 -4.77 -10.14 22.09
CA SER A 193 -4.40 -11.53 22.29
C SER A 193 -5.61 -12.43 22.56
N TYR A 194 -6.56 -11.97 23.37
CA TYR A 194 -7.81 -12.67 23.66
C TYR A 194 -8.72 -12.76 22.43
N ALA A 195 -8.97 -11.63 21.78
CA ALA A 195 -9.83 -11.53 20.59
C ALA A 195 -9.33 -12.42 19.44
N LEU A 196 -8.01 -12.46 19.21
CA LEU A 196 -7.41 -13.32 18.18
C LEU A 196 -7.39 -14.81 18.55
N ARG A 197 -7.43 -15.16 19.84
CA ARG A 197 -7.67 -16.55 20.29
C ARG A 197 -9.09 -16.98 19.95
N ASN A 198 -10.08 -16.18 20.33
CA ASN A 198 -11.48 -16.43 20.01
C ASN A 198 -11.71 -16.54 18.50
N ALA A 199 -11.16 -15.60 17.72
CA ALA A 199 -11.25 -15.64 16.26
C ALA A 199 -10.69 -16.95 15.68
N ALA A 200 -9.51 -17.38 16.15
CA ALA A 200 -8.90 -18.64 15.71
C ALA A 200 -9.71 -19.88 16.09
N ASP A 201 -10.34 -19.90 17.27
CA ASP A 201 -11.18 -21.02 17.70
C ASP A 201 -12.45 -21.12 16.85
N TYR A 202 -13.12 -20.00 16.56
CA TYR A 202 -14.29 -19.98 15.68
C TYR A 202 -13.97 -20.34 14.23
N PHE A 203 -12.83 -19.89 13.71
CA PHE A 203 -12.41 -20.20 12.33
C PHE A 203 -11.85 -21.61 12.18
N ARG A 204 -11.49 -22.30 13.27
CA ARG A 204 -11.06 -23.70 13.20
C ARG A 204 -12.15 -24.55 12.55
N LYS A 205 -11.83 -25.20 11.42
CA LYS A 205 -12.71 -26.20 10.82
C LYS A 205 -12.66 -27.44 11.70
N GLY A 206 -13.79 -27.81 12.28
CA GLY A 206 -14.02 -29.20 12.68
C GLY A 206 -14.67 -29.93 11.51
N ASP A 207 -14.24 -31.15 11.23
CA ASP A 207 -14.60 -31.92 10.03
C ASP A 207 -16.10 -32.27 9.92
N GLU A 208 -16.93 -31.92 10.91
CA GLU A 208 -18.33 -32.35 11.03
C GLU A 208 -19.36 -31.21 11.20
N HIS A 209 -18.97 -29.94 11.05
CA HIS A 209 -19.94 -28.85 11.27
C HIS A 209 -20.91 -28.72 10.10
N ALA A 210 -22.21 -28.84 10.37
CA ALA A 210 -23.26 -28.42 9.44
C ALA A 210 -23.07 -26.95 9.03
N ILE A 211 -23.35 -26.61 7.77
CA ILE A 211 -23.12 -25.27 7.22
C ILE A 211 -23.75 -24.14 8.08
N GLY A 212 -24.94 -24.37 8.64
CA GLY A 212 -25.60 -23.39 9.51
C GLY A 212 -24.75 -23.05 10.75
N GLN A 213 -24.15 -24.05 11.38
CA GLN A 213 -23.21 -23.83 12.49
C GLN A 213 -21.93 -23.15 12.00
N ARG A 214 -21.45 -23.48 10.79
CA ARG A 214 -20.26 -22.85 10.24
C ARG A 214 -20.46 -21.36 9.97
N ILE A 215 -21.61 -20.95 9.43
CA ILE A 215 -22.01 -19.55 9.25
C ILE A 215 -21.97 -18.81 10.58
N VAL A 216 -22.58 -19.38 11.62
CA VAL A 216 -22.61 -18.78 12.97
C VAL A 216 -21.20 -18.64 13.53
N ASN A 217 -20.37 -19.67 13.42
CA ASN A 217 -18.98 -19.62 13.88
C ASN A 217 -18.20 -18.52 13.15
N LEU A 218 -18.31 -18.42 11.83
CA LEU A 218 -17.61 -17.40 11.05
C LEU A 218 -18.09 -15.99 11.37
N TYR A 219 -19.38 -15.79 11.64
CA TYR A 219 -19.89 -14.51 12.13
C TYR A 219 -19.22 -14.10 13.45
N TYR A 220 -19.22 -14.97 14.46
CA TYR A 220 -18.61 -14.67 15.77
C TYR A 220 -17.08 -14.59 15.73
N GLY A 221 -16.42 -15.36 14.87
CA GLY A 221 -14.99 -15.25 14.62
C GLY A 221 -14.63 -13.91 13.97
N THR A 222 -15.43 -13.46 13.00
CA THR A 222 -15.25 -12.19 12.30
C THR A 222 -15.54 -11.01 13.23
N LEU A 223 -16.53 -11.13 14.11
CA LEU A 223 -16.76 -10.19 15.20
C LEU A 223 -15.55 -10.12 16.15
N SER A 224 -14.97 -11.27 16.51
CA SER A 224 -13.74 -11.34 17.32
C SER A 224 -12.56 -10.64 16.64
N PHE A 225 -12.43 -10.77 15.32
CA PHE A 225 -11.43 -10.01 14.57
C PHE A 225 -11.70 -8.50 14.59
N ALA A 226 -12.95 -8.06 14.48
CA ALA A 226 -13.30 -6.64 14.58
C ALA A 226 -12.94 -6.05 15.96
N PHE A 227 -13.11 -6.80 17.06
CA PHE A 227 -12.57 -6.39 18.37
C PHE A 227 -11.05 -6.22 18.32
N ALA A 228 -10.32 -7.19 17.76
CA ALA A 228 -8.87 -7.12 17.66
C ALA A 228 -8.40 -5.90 16.86
N GLU A 229 -9.11 -5.53 15.80
CA GLU A 229 -8.82 -4.35 14.99
C GLU A 229 -8.93 -3.05 15.81
N ILE A 230 -10.02 -2.86 16.55
CA ILE A 230 -10.21 -1.68 17.40
C ILE A 230 -9.12 -1.63 18.49
N LEU A 231 -8.89 -2.76 19.16
CA LEU A 231 -7.92 -2.84 20.27
C LEU A 231 -6.49 -2.61 19.80
N ALA A 232 -6.15 -3.01 18.57
CA ALA A 232 -4.82 -2.82 18.00
C ALA A 232 -4.55 -1.39 17.51
N SER A 233 -5.59 -0.59 17.28
CA SER A 233 -5.42 0.81 16.86
C SER A 233 -4.80 1.65 17.96
N PRO A 234 -3.73 2.43 17.73
CA PRO A 234 -3.15 3.29 18.76
C PRO A 234 -3.93 4.62 18.92
N SER A 235 -4.90 4.91 18.06
CA SER A 235 -5.64 6.18 18.05
C SER A 235 -6.72 6.28 19.13
N SER A 236 -7.16 5.16 19.72
CA SER A 236 -8.13 5.14 20.81
C SER A 236 -7.53 4.53 22.09
N ALA A 237 -8.06 4.93 23.24
CA ALA A 237 -7.72 4.33 24.53
C ALA A 237 -8.60 3.10 24.86
N ASP A 238 -9.33 2.56 23.88
CA ASP A 238 -10.29 1.49 24.11
C ASP A 238 -9.60 0.23 24.63
N THR A 239 -10.18 -0.34 25.67
CA THR A 239 -9.81 -1.63 26.24
C THR A 239 -10.90 -2.67 25.96
N LEU A 240 -10.62 -3.93 26.28
CA LEU A 240 -11.61 -5.00 26.14
C LEU A 240 -12.89 -4.68 26.93
N GLU A 241 -12.76 -4.11 28.14
CA GLU A 241 -13.90 -3.73 28.99
C GLU A 241 -14.79 -2.67 28.32
N THR A 242 -14.18 -1.64 27.72
CA THR A 242 -14.91 -0.59 26.99
C THR A 242 -15.71 -1.20 25.83
N LEU A 243 -15.08 -2.11 25.08
CA LEU A 243 -15.73 -2.76 23.95
C LEU A 243 -16.82 -3.74 24.37
N GLU A 244 -16.63 -4.52 25.42
CA GLU A 244 -17.67 -5.38 25.97
C GLU A 244 -18.90 -4.57 26.40
N ASN A 245 -18.69 -3.39 27.00
CA ASN A 245 -19.79 -2.48 27.35
C ASN A 245 -20.56 -1.99 26.12
N SER A 246 -19.89 -1.73 24.99
CA SER A 246 -20.58 -1.39 23.73
C SER A 246 -21.46 -2.54 23.21
N THR A 247 -21.02 -3.78 23.41
CA THR A 247 -21.75 -4.97 22.94
C THR A 247 -22.95 -5.33 23.80
N LYS A 248 -22.97 -4.91 25.08
CA LYS A 248 -24.14 -5.01 25.96
C LYS A 248 -25.35 -4.23 25.42
N GLN A 249 -25.11 -3.21 24.57
CA GLN A 249 -26.16 -2.47 23.88
C GLN A 249 -26.67 -3.17 22.61
N GLY A 250 -26.13 -4.35 22.28
CA GLY A 250 -26.43 -5.13 21.09
C GLY A 250 -25.35 -5.01 20.01
N HIS A 251 -25.50 -5.78 18.93
CA HIS A 251 -24.54 -5.79 17.82
C HIS A 251 -24.61 -4.53 16.95
N GLY A 252 -25.68 -3.72 17.04
CA GLY A 252 -25.87 -2.51 16.22
C GLY A 252 -26.31 -2.77 14.78
N LEU A 253 -26.70 -4.01 14.46
CA LEU A 253 -27.32 -4.41 13.21
C LEU A 253 -28.71 -4.99 13.47
N TYR A 254 -29.57 -4.93 12.46
CA TYR A 254 -30.90 -5.54 12.47
C TYR A 254 -31.22 -6.21 11.13
N THR A 255 -32.22 -7.09 11.13
CA THR A 255 -32.84 -7.60 9.90
C THR A 255 -34.35 -7.39 9.90
N VAL A 256 -34.92 -7.18 8.72
CA VAL A 256 -36.37 -7.04 8.48
C VAL A 256 -36.70 -7.75 7.16
N ASP A 257 -37.87 -8.39 7.08
CA ASP A 257 -38.36 -8.88 5.79
C ASP A 257 -38.83 -7.70 4.96
N ALA A 258 -38.30 -7.55 3.75
CA ALA A 258 -38.86 -6.64 2.76
C ALA A 258 -40.14 -7.24 2.15
N VAL A 259 -40.71 -6.55 1.16
CA VAL A 259 -42.06 -6.80 0.64
C VAL A 259 -42.20 -8.17 -0.07
N ASP A 260 -41.09 -8.75 -0.55
CA ASP A 260 -41.08 -10.02 -1.29
C ASP A 260 -40.77 -11.25 -0.42
N ASP A 261 -41.22 -12.43 -0.86
CA ASP A 261 -40.91 -13.71 -0.20
C ASP A 261 -39.54 -14.25 -0.65
N GLY A 262 -38.74 -14.74 0.31
CA GLY A 262 -37.43 -15.37 0.07
C GLY A 262 -36.23 -14.63 0.66
N ALA A 263 -35.06 -15.29 0.65
CA ALA A 263 -33.86 -14.79 1.32
C ALA A 263 -33.28 -13.50 0.71
N LYS A 264 -33.54 -13.29 -0.59
CA LYS A 264 -33.19 -12.09 -1.34
C LYS A 264 -33.83 -10.82 -0.78
N ALA A 265 -35.03 -10.96 -0.20
CA ALA A 265 -35.81 -9.86 0.34
C ALA A 265 -35.49 -9.55 1.81
N VAL A 266 -34.52 -10.24 2.42
CA VAL A 266 -34.11 -9.89 3.79
C VAL A 266 -33.30 -8.60 3.73
N ALA A 267 -33.84 -7.53 4.29
CA ALA A 267 -33.12 -6.29 4.52
C ALA A 267 -32.26 -6.39 5.77
N VAL A 268 -31.05 -5.86 5.70
CA VAL A 268 -30.09 -5.73 6.79
C VAL A 268 -29.82 -4.26 6.97
N GLY A 269 -29.87 -3.75 8.20
CA GLY A 269 -29.61 -2.35 8.45
C GLY A 269 -28.89 -2.08 9.76
N MET A 270 -28.53 -0.81 9.94
CA MET A 270 -27.72 -0.34 11.05
C MET A 270 -28.56 0.42 12.08
N LEU A 271 -28.20 0.28 13.36
CA LEU A 271 -28.71 1.11 14.45
C LEU A 271 -27.67 2.15 14.87
N GLY A 272 -28.13 3.25 15.46
CA GLY A 272 -27.25 4.30 16.01
C GLY A 272 -26.49 3.90 17.29
N SER A 273 -26.72 2.70 17.83
CA SER A 273 -26.07 2.19 19.04
C SER A 273 -25.64 0.73 18.89
N GLY A 274 -24.74 0.27 19.76
CA GLY A 274 -24.19 -1.08 19.75
C GLY A 274 -22.78 -1.16 19.15
N PHE A 275 -22.30 -2.39 18.99
CA PHE A 275 -20.93 -2.66 18.55
C PHE A 275 -20.61 -2.12 17.15
N PHE A 276 -21.46 -2.40 16.15
CA PHE A 276 -21.17 -2.08 14.76
C PHE A 276 -20.91 -0.57 14.50
N PRO A 277 -21.75 0.38 14.96
CA PRO A 277 -21.45 1.80 14.81
C PRO A 277 -20.19 2.23 15.58
N ALA A 278 -19.89 1.62 16.73
CA ALA A 278 -18.65 1.87 17.47
C ALA A 278 -17.41 1.40 16.68
N TRP A 279 -17.50 0.24 16.02
CA TRP A 279 -16.44 -0.24 15.14
C TRP A 279 -16.24 0.68 13.92
N MET A 280 -17.33 1.14 13.29
CA MET A 280 -17.25 2.08 12.17
C MET A 280 -16.55 3.38 12.57
N ALA A 281 -16.92 3.95 13.72
CA ALA A 281 -16.25 5.13 14.26
C ALA A 281 -14.76 4.89 14.52
N ALA A 282 -14.39 3.73 15.07
CA ALA A 282 -13.00 3.36 15.36
C ALA A 282 -12.13 3.23 14.10
N ILE A 283 -12.71 2.84 12.95
CA ILE A 283 -12.00 2.77 11.66
C ILE A 283 -12.18 4.05 10.82
N GLY A 284 -12.71 5.13 11.40
CA GLY A 284 -12.82 6.44 10.76
C GLY A 284 -14.03 6.60 9.82
N VAL A 285 -15.00 5.69 9.85
CA VAL A 285 -16.20 5.76 9.03
C VAL A 285 -17.33 6.45 9.80
N THR A 286 -17.82 7.57 9.27
CA THR A 286 -18.95 8.32 9.84
C THR A 286 -20.23 8.05 9.05
N ILE A 287 -21.30 7.69 9.74
CA ILE A 287 -22.58 7.30 9.12
C ILE A 287 -23.69 8.17 9.71
N ALA A 288 -24.35 8.93 8.85
CA ALA A 288 -25.40 9.86 9.24
C ALA A 288 -26.80 9.23 9.14
N GLY A 289 -27.75 9.80 9.89
CA GLY A 289 -29.17 9.43 9.77
C GLY A 289 -29.53 8.03 10.27
N LEU A 290 -28.70 7.43 11.14
CA LEU A 290 -28.96 6.10 11.70
C LEU A 290 -30.23 6.09 12.56
N PRO A 291 -31.12 5.09 12.39
CA PRO A 291 -32.32 4.97 13.19
C PRO A 291 -31.98 4.64 14.65
N SER A 292 -32.69 5.28 15.58
CA SER A 292 -32.59 5.03 17.02
C SER A 292 -33.36 3.79 17.47
N ARG A 293 -34.31 3.32 16.65
CA ARG A 293 -35.13 2.13 16.91
C ARG A 293 -35.14 1.22 15.70
N ARG A 294 -35.12 -0.09 15.96
CA ARG A 294 -35.21 -1.12 14.94
C ARG A 294 -36.55 -1.03 14.17
N PRO A 295 -36.53 -0.86 12.84
CA PRO A 295 -37.70 -1.07 11.99
C PRO A 295 -38.21 -2.51 12.15
N ARG A 296 -39.53 -2.71 12.14
CA ARG A 296 -40.15 -4.03 12.39
C ARG A 296 -40.87 -4.59 11.18
N SER A 297 -41.19 -3.75 10.21
CA SER A 297 -41.95 -4.09 9.02
C SER A 297 -41.35 -3.45 7.76
N PRO A 298 -41.69 -3.97 6.56
CA PRO A 298 -41.30 -3.32 5.31
C PRO A 298 -41.78 -1.86 5.22
N GLN A 299 -42.95 -1.54 5.79
CA GLN A 299 -43.47 -0.16 5.80
C GLN A 299 -42.58 0.77 6.64
N ASP A 300 -42.00 0.27 7.75
CA ASP A 300 -41.06 1.05 8.56
C ASP A 300 -39.77 1.35 7.79
N LEU A 301 -39.32 0.43 6.91
CA LEU A 301 -38.12 0.63 6.08
C LEU A 301 -38.26 1.84 5.14
N ALA A 302 -39.47 2.10 4.64
CA ALA A 302 -39.74 3.26 3.80
C ALA A 302 -39.62 4.61 4.55
N THR A 303 -39.61 4.59 5.89
CA THR A 303 -39.51 5.79 6.73
C THR A 303 -38.10 6.11 7.20
N VAL A 304 -37.17 5.16 7.07
CA VAL A 304 -35.76 5.33 7.42
C VAL A 304 -34.94 5.67 6.18
N ASN A 305 -33.79 6.32 6.37
CA ASN A 305 -32.89 6.64 5.27
C ASN A 305 -32.49 5.37 4.49
N ALA A 306 -32.67 5.37 3.17
CA ALA A 306 -32.33 4.25 2.29
C ALA A 306 -30.84 3.87 2.39
N ASP A 307 -29.95 4.82 2.72
CA ASP A 307 -28.53 4.56 2.92
C ASP A 307 -28.20 3.89 4.27
N THR A 308 -29.19 3.47 5.06
CA THR A 308 -28.98 2.82 6.36
C THR A 308 -29.37 1.34 6.38
N TRP A 309 -29.82 0.82 5.25
CA TRP A 309 -30.14 -0.59 5.07
C TRP A 309 -29.77 -1.06 3.65
N ILE A 310 -29.68 -2.37 3.46
CA ILE A 310 -29.32 -3.02 2.20
C ILE A 310 -29.94 -4.43 2.15
N LEU A 311 -30.26 -4.94 0.96
CA LEU A 311 -30.76 -6.30 0.81
C LEU A 311 -29.63 -7.33 0.87
N VAL A 312 -29.95 -8.56 1.28
CA VAL A 312 -29.00 -9.68 1.23
C VAL A 312 -28.54 -9.96 -0.20
N GLU A 313 -29.42 -9.81 -1.19
CA GLU A 313 -29.05 -9.91 -2.62
C GLU A 313 -27.98 -8.89 -3.00
N ASP A 314 -28.17 -7.62 -2.64
CA ASP A 314 -27.19 -6.56 -2.86
C ASP A 314 -25.87 -6.82 -2.12
N LEU A 315 -25.92 -7.40 -0.92
CA LEU A 315 -24.70 -7.79 -0.20
C LEU A 315 -23.90 -8.85 -0.98
N PHE A 316 -24.56 -9.88 -1.51
CA PHE A 316 -23.91 -10.85 -2.40
C PHE A 316 -23.40 -10.21 -3.69
N ALA A 317 -24.16 -9.28 -4.27
CA ALA A 317 -23.77 -8.55 -5.46
C ALA A 317 -22.47 -7.75 -5.26
N THR A 318 -22.07 -7.47 -4.02
CA THR A 318 -20.85 -6.73 -3.68
C THR A 318 -19.62 -7.65 -3.50
N ILE A 319 -19.78 -8.98 -3.58
CA ILE A 319 -18.70 -9.96 -3.41
C ILE A 319 -18.20 -10.45 -4.78
N PRO A 320 -17.07 -9.94 -5.29
CA PRO A 320 -16.58 -10.31 -6.63
C PRO A 320 -16.23 -11.80 -6.75
N GLU A 321 -15.76 -12.43 -5.66
CA GLU A 321 -15.29 -13.81 -5.69
C GLU A 321 -16.38 -14.87 -5.89
N VAL A 322 -17.65 -14.48 -5.77
CA VAL A 322 -18.80 -15.36 -6.02
C VAL A 322 -19.62 -14.90 -7.23
N ALA A 323 -19.07 -13.99 -8.04
CA ALA A 323 -19.86 -13.27 -9.04
C ALA A 323 -20.43 -14.16 -10.14
N ASP A 324 -19.73 -15.23 -10.56
CA ASP A 324 -20.25 -16.18 -11.55
C ASP A 324 -21.51 -16.88 -11.03
N LEU A 325 -21.45 -17.45 -9.82
CA LEU A 325 -22.60 -18.08 -9.16
C LEU A 325 -23.72 -17.07 -8.89
N PHE A 326 -23.37 -15.84 -8.52
CA PHE A 326 -24.33 -14.77 -8.33
C PHE A 326 -25.08 -14.46 -9.64
N ALA A 327 -24.35 -14.34 -10.76
CA ALA A 327 -24.91 -14.02 -12.06
C ALA A 327 -25.80 -15.15 -12.63
N ASP A 328 -25.52 -16.40 -12.29
CA ASP A 328 -26.35 -17.56 -12.63
C ASP A 328 -27.70 -17.57 -11.87
N ILE A 329 -27.76 -16.93 -10.70
CA ILE A 329 -28.93 -16.95 -9.81
C ILE A 329 -29.79 -15.70 -9.93
N PHE A 330 -29.14 -14.53 -10.00
CA PHE A 330 -29.80 -13.23 -9.96
C PHE A 330 -29.57 -12.48 -11.27
N ASP A 331 -30.55 -11.68 -11.67
CA ASP A 331 -30.45 -10.76 -12.81
C ASP A 331 -29.96 -9.36 -12.41
N THR A 332 -29.83 -9.08 -11.11
CA THR A 332 -29.40 -7.77 -10.62
C THR A 332 -27.96 -7.45 -11.05
N PRO A 333 -27.64 -6.16 -11.25
CA PRO A 333 -26.28 -5.75 -11.58
C PRO A 333 -25.30 -6.05 -10.44
N PRO A 334 -24.05 -6.42 -10.75
CA PRO A 334 -23.01 -6.53 -9.74
C PRO A 334 -22.76 -5.17 -9.10
N ARG A 335 -22.39 -5.15 -7.82
CA ARG A 335 -22.06 -3.94 -7.06
C ARG A 335 -20.54 -3.76 -6.93
N TRP A 336 -19.82 -4.20 -7.95
CA TRP A 336 -18.38 -4.07 -8.08
C TRP A 336 -18.01 -3.94 -9.56
N ILE A 337 -16.83 -3.39 -9.85
CA ILE A 337 -16.32 -3.30 -11.22
C ILE A 337 -14.80 -3.45 -11.26
N ARG A 338 -14.29 -4.09 -12.32
CA ARG A 338 -12.85 -4.34 -12.47
C ARG A 338 -12.16 -3.18 -13.19
N PRO A 339 -11.18 -2.48 -12.59
CA PRO A 339 -10.42 -1.48 -13.30
C PRO A 339 -9.33 -2.15 -14.16
N ALA A 340 -9.04 -1.56 -15.33
CA ALA A 340 -8.08 -2.03 -16.30
C ALA A 340 -7.38 -0.85 -17.01
N GLY A 341 -6.14 -1.04 -17.44
CA GLY A 341 -5.34 0.05 -18.02
C GLY A 341 -5.86 0.40 -19.41
N ASP A 342 -6.08 1.70 -19.69
CA ASP A 342 -6.47 2.15 -21.02
C ASP A 342 -5.25 2.62 -21.81
N MET A 343 -4.45 1.69 -22.33
CA MET A 343 -3.24 2.06 -23.07
C MET A 343 -3.57 2.94 -24.28
N GLU A 344 -4.65 2.64 -24.99
CA GLU A 344 -5.09 3.34 -26.20
C GLU A 344 -5.34 4.84 -25.94
N ALA A 345 -6.08 5.16 -24.88
CA ALA A 345 -6.35 6.54 -24.49
C ALA A 345 -5.10 7.30 -24.02
N ASN A 346 -4.04 6.58 -23.61
CA ASN A 346 -2.82 7.15 -23.05
C ASN A 346 -1.60 7.09 -24.02
N LEU A 347 -1.74 6.54 -25.24
CA LEU A 347 -0.64 6.31 -26.21
C LEU A 347 0.12 7.59 -26.60
N GLY A 348 -0.57 8.73 -26.74
CA GLY A 348 0.04 10.01 -27.14
C GLY A 348 0.84 10.72 -26.03
N GLN A 349 0.80 10.21 -24.80
CA GLN A 349 1.47 10.82 -23.65
C GLN A 349 2.68 10.01 -23.14
N ALA A 350 3.01 8.88 -23.78
CA ALA A 350 3.98 7.90 -23.28
C ALA A 350 5.45 8.13 -23.71
N PHE A 351 5.71 9.03 -24.67
CA PHE A 351 7.04 9.17 -25.31
C PHE A 351 7.74 10.52 -25.02
N GLY A 352 7.86 10.89 -23.74
CA GLY A 352 8.68 12.03 -23.33
C GLY A 352 9.20 11.89 -21.90
N PRO A 353 10.45 12.28 -21.59
CA PRO A 353 10.92 12.30 -20.22
C PRO A 353 10.31 13.48 -19.45
N GLY A 354 9.68 13.22 -18.29
CA GLY A 354 9.83 14.13 -17.16
C GLY A 354 8.66 15.02 -16.69
N ALA A 355 7.41 14.55 -16.65
CA ALA A 355 6.41 15.17 -15.75
C ALA A 355 5.53 14.10 -15.08
N PRO A 356 5.42 14.08 -13.73
CA PRO A 356 4.44 13.23 -13.05
C PRO A 356 3.04 13.61 -13.51
N ARG A 357 2.26 12.60 -13.93
CA ARG A 357 0.89 12.80 -14.39
C ARG A 357 -0.01 13.03 -13.19
N SER A 358 -0.97 13.95 -13.30
CA SER A 358 -1.99 14.16 -12.27
C SER A 358 -3.31 13.45 -12.60
N GLN A 359 -3.47 12.96 -13.84
CA GLN A 359 -4.69 12.33 -14.34
C GLN A 359 -4.34 11.28 -15.39
N SER A 360 -5.12 10.19 -15.44
CA SER A 360 -4.97 9.12 -16.43
C SER A 360 -6.32 8.53 -16.79
N TYR A 361 -6.51 8.11 -18.04
CA TYR A 361 -7.66 7.30 -18.41
C TYR A 361 -7.45 5.84 -18.01
N ILE A 362 -8.50 5.22 -17.48
CA ILE A 362 -8.60 3.77 -17.26
C ILE A 362 -9.89 3.24 -17.90
N LYS A 363 -9.98 1.93 -18.04
CA LYS A 363 -11.22 1.21 -18.35
C LYS A 363 -11.79 0.62 -17.07
N LEU A 364 -13.10 0.72 -16.88
CA LEU A 364 -13.85 -0.06 -15.92
C LEU A 364 -14.61 -1.14 -16.70
N VAL A 365 -14.37 -2.39 -16.34
CA VAL A 365 -14.84 -3.57 -17.06
C VAL A 365 -15.95 -4.23 -16.24
N ASP A 366 -17.17 -4.17 -16.78
CA ASP A 366 -18.32 -4.91 -16.31
C ASP A 366 -18.45 -6.19 -17.13
N GLN A 367 -17.88 -7.28 -16.63
CA GLN A 367 -17.82 -8.56 -17.32
C GLN A 367 -19.19 -9.18 -17.59
N PHE A 368 -20.22 -8.82 -16.82
CA PHE A 368 -21.58 -9.33 -17.00
C PHE A 368 -22.45 -8.44 -17.89
N GLY A 369 -21.99 -7.24 -18.21
CA GLY A 369 -22.69 -6.28 -19.07
C GLY A 369 -24.02 -5.76 -18.50
N ARG A 370 -24.18 -5.78 -17.17
CA ARG A 370 -25.41 -5.38 -16.46
C ARG A 370 -25.37 -3.96 -15.89
N LEU A 371 -24.20 -3.35 -15.75
CA LEU A 371 -24.02 -1.99 -15.27
C LEU A 371 -24.24 -0.99 -16.40
N THR A 372 -24.80 0.17 -16.06
CA THR A 372 -24.96 1.34 -16.94
C THR A 372 -23.95 2.45 -16.59
N ALA A 373 -23.83 3.47 -17.45
CA ALA A 373 -22.99 4.65 -17.15
C ALA A 373 -23.43 5.40 -15.88
N GLU A 374 -24.74 5.39 -15.56
CA GLU A 374 -25.26 5.95 -14.31
C GLU A 374 -24.82 5.13 -13.10
N ASP A 375 -24.76 3.81 -13.22
CA ASP A 375 -24.20 2.96 -12.17
C ASP A 375 -22.70 3.20 -11.99
N ILE A 376 -21.96 3.41 -13.08
CA ILE A 376 -20.54 3.76 -13.00
C ILE A 376 -20.30 5.03 -12.18
N ALA A 377 -21.18 6.02 -12.32
CA ALA A 377 -21.09 7.28 -11.59
C ALA A 377 -21.30 7.13 -10.07
N ARG A 378 -21.82 5.99 -9.60
CA ARG A 378 -22.04 5.69 -8.17
C ARG A 378 -20.80 5.11 -7.48
N PHE A 379 -19.80 4.66 -8.25
CA PHE A 379 -18.57 4.14 -7.65
C PHE A 379 -17.75 5.25 -6.99
N PRO A 380 -17.13 4.96 -5.83
CA PRO A 380 -16.36 5.96 -5.12
C PRO A 380 -15.05 6.28 -5.85
N GLY A 381 -14.49 7.44 -5.51
CA GLY A 381 -13.18 7.88 -6.01
C GLY A 381 -13.26 9.04 -7.01
N PRO A 382 -12.10 9.56 -7.42
CA PRO A 382 -11.98 10.75 -8.26
C PRO A 382 -12.20 10.44 -9.75
N ILE A 383 -13.34 9.83 -10.07
CA ILE A 383 -13.73 9.36 -11.42
C ILE A 383 -14.55 10.43 -12.14
N SER A 384 -14.26 10.66 -13.42
CA SER A 384 -14.96 11.63 -14.27
C SER A 384 -14.90 11.22 -15.75
N ASP A 385 -15.56 11.97 -16.63
CA ASP A 385 -15.63 11.73 -18.09
C ASP A 385 -16.00 10.27 -18.45
N ILE A 386 -17.08 9.78 -17.84
CA ILE A 386 -17.55 8.41 -18.00
C ILE A 386 -18.19 8.24 -19.37
N ARG A 387 -17.66 7.32 -20.18
CA ARG A 387 -18.23 6.97 -21.49
C ARG A 387 -18.15 5.48 -21.72
N GLU A 388 -19.25 4.90 -22.19
CA GLU A 388 -19.21 3.54 -22.71
C GLU A 388 -18.37 3.51 -23.99
N VAL A 389 -17.51 2.50 -24.11
CA VAL A 389 -16.60 2.33 -25.24
C VAL A 389 -16.70 0.92 -25.78
N ASP A 390 -16.65 0.79 -27.09
CA ASP A 390 -16.44 -0.51 -27.72
C ASP A 390 -14.99 -0.94 -27.49
N SER A 391 -14.80 -2.13 -26.92
CA SER A 391 -13.48 -2.65 -26.57
C SER A 391 -13.51 -4.16 -26.63
N LYS A 392 -12.40 -4.76 -27.11
CA LYS A 392 -12.24 -6.21 -27.20
C LYS A 392 -12.34 -6.83 -25.80
N GLY A 393 -13.29 -7.75 -25.61
CA GLY A 393 -13.53 -8.48 -24.36
C GLY A 393 -15.02 -8.70 -24.14
N ASP A 394 -15.34 -9.56 -23.17
CA ASP A 394 -16.73 -9.81 -22.77
C ASP A 394 -17.28 -8.67 -21.91
N GLY A 395 -18.60 -8.49 -21.95
CA GLY A 395 -19.32 -7.51 -21.14
C GLY A 395 -19.25 -6.08 -21.67
N ARG A 396 -19.50 -5.11 -20.78
CA ARG A 396 -19.52 -3.67 -21.11
C ARG A 396 -18.26 -3.00 -20.57
N HIS A 397 -17.76 -2.04 -21.34
CA HIS A 397 -16.53 -1.33 -21.01
C HIS A 397 -16.80 0.17 -20.92
N TYR A 398 -16.28 0.78 -19.85
CA TYR A 398 -16.42 2.20 -19.60
C TYR A 398 -15.04 2.85 -19.52
N ARG A 399 -14.77 3.81 -20.38
CA ARG A 399 -13.61 4.69 -20.24
C ARG A 399 -13.94 5.77 -19.22
N VAL A 400 -13.02 5.97 -18.28
CA VAL A 400 -13.13 7.02 -17.26
C VAL A 400 -11.79 7.70 -17.04
N LEU A 401 -11.83 8.98 -16.68
CA LEU A 401 -10.69 9.76 -16.24
C LEU A 401 -10.57 9.68 -14.72
N VAL A 402 -9.42 9.22 -14.22
CA VAL A 402 -9.09 9.19 -12.80
C VAL A 402 -8.09 10.28 -12.50
N LYS A 403 -8.41 11.15 -11.53
CA LYS A 403 -7.46 12.12 -10.98
C LYS A 403 -6.67 11.45 -9.86
N HIS A 404 -5.35 11.49 -9.94
CA HIS A 404 -4.46 10.80 -8.99
C HIS A 404 -3.32 11.71 -8.52
N GLU A 405 -3.55 13.02 -8.51
CA GLU A 405 -2.60 14.07 -8.10
C GLU A 405 -1.53 13.61 -7.11
N HIS A 406 -0.26 13.71 -7.52
CA HIS A 406 0.93 13.31 -6.74
C HIS A 406 1.14 11.81 -6.51
N LEU A 407 0.26 10.95 -7.02
CA LEU A 407 0.43 9.50 -7.00
C LEU A 407 1.06 9.01 -8.31
N PRO A 408 1.91 7.98 -8.26
CA PRO A 408 2.60 7.48 -9.45
C PRO A 408 1.66 6.71 -10.38
N GLN A 409 0.58 6.12 -9.87
CA GLN A 409 -0.37 5.33 -10.65
C GLN A 409 -1.83 5.72 -10.37
N PRO A 410 -2.73 5.61 -11.37
CA PRO A 410 -4.15 5.89 -11.16
C PRO A 410 -4.83 4.93 -10.18
N TRP A 411 -4.31 3.71 -10.02
CA TRP A 411 -4.83 2.72 -9.08
C TRP A 411 -4.71 3.16 -7.63
N ASP A 412 -3.66 3.94 -7.32
CA ASP A 412 -3.39 4.41 -5.96
C ASP A 412 -4.44 5.43 -5.49
N ALA A 413 -5.19 6.03 -6.42
CA ALA A 413 -6.28 6.98 -6.13
C ALA A 413 -7.64 6.29 -5.93
N LEU A 414 -7.71 4.97 -6.11
CA LEU A 414 -8.93 4.18 -5.99
C LEU A 414 -8.83 3.25 -4.78
N GLU A 415 -9.91 3.15 -4.01
CA GLU A 415 -10.00 2.21 -2.89
C GLU A 415 -10.36 0.81 -3.42
N LEU A 416 -9.35 0.11 -3.92
CA LEU A 416 -9.50 -1.20 -4.55
C LEU A 416 -9.47 -2.33 -3.53
N HIS A 417 -10.39 -3.28 -3.71
CA HIS A 417 -10.33 -4.60 -3.09
C HIS A 417 -9.41 -5.52 -3.88
N HIS A 418 -8.58 -6.27 -3.16
CA HIS A 418 -7.64 -7.23 -3.72
C HIS A 418 -7.77 -8.56 -2.98
N SER A 419 -7.83 -9.65 -3.73
CA SER A 419 -7.82 -10.99 -3.15
C SER A 419 -7.07 -11.99 -4.04
N PRO A 420 -6.78 -13.21 -3.56
CA PRO A 420 -6.22 -14.27 -4.39
C PRO A 420 -7.14 -14.71 -5.54
N PHE A 421 -8.42 -14.36 -5.49
CA PHE A 421 -9.42 -14.73 -6.51
C PHE A 421 -9.72 -13.57 -7.46
N GLU A 422 -9.73 -12.34 -6.96
CA GLU A 422 -9.97 -11.13 -7.74
C GLU A 422 -8.77 -10.18 -7.61
N ARG A 423 -8.12 -9.87 -8.74
CA ARG A 423 -6.89 -9.07 -8.74
C ARG A 423 -7.17 -7.65 -8.29
N SER A 424 -8.27 -7.05 -8.70
CA SER A 424 -8.64 -5.67 -8.36
C SER A 424 -10.11 -5.45 -8.62
N ALA A 425 -10.86 -5.05 -7.62
CA ALA A 425 -12.26 -4.66 -7.76
C ALA A 425 -12.52 -3.33 -7.04
N LEU A 426 -13.17 -2.41 -7.73
CA LEU A 426 -13.76 -1.23 -7.09
C LEU A 426 -15.17 -1.61 -6.64
N LEU A 427 -15.48 -1.42 -5.35
CA LEU A 427 -16.76 -1.83 -4.76
C LEU A 427 -17.70 -0.63 -4.61
N LEU A 428 -19.00 -0.83 -4.86
CA LEU A 428 -20.00 0.13 -4.42
C LEU A 428 -20.12 0.07 -2.88
N PRO A 429 -20.22 1.21 -2.20
CA PRO A 429 -20.38 1.21 -0.77
C PRO A 429 -21.73 0.60 -0.35
N ILE A 430 -21.71 -0.13 0.75
CA ILE A 430 -22.92 -0.47 1.51
C ILE A 430 -23.21 0.66 2.50
N PHE A 431 -24.48 0.83 2.84
CA PHE A 431 -24.91 1.90 3.74
C PHE A 431 -24.39 3.31 3.35
N GLY A 432 -24.33 3.58 2.04
CA GLY A 432 -23.89 4.84 1.44
C GLY A 432 -22.37 5.12 1.49
N VAL A 433 -21.64 4.60 2.47
CA VAL A 433 -20.23 5.00 2.71
C VAL A 433 -19.24 3.86 3.00
N ILE A 434 -19.72 2.66 3.35
CA ILE A 434 -18.83 1.55 3.76
C ILE A 434 -18.40 0.73 2.53
N HIS A 435 -17.12 0.80 2.19
CA HIS A 435 -16.53 0.03 1.08
C HIS A 435 -15.53 -1.05 1.56
N GLN A 436 -15.24 -1.14 2.87
CA GLN A 436 -14.26 -2.09 3.37
C GLN A 436 -14.79 -3.53 3.28
N TYR A 437 -14.15 -4.34 2.44
CA TYR A 437 -14.56 -5.73 2.16
C TYR A 437 -14.81 -6.58 3.42
N ARG A 438 -13.93 -6.49 4.44
CA ARG A 438 -14.09 -7.22 5.71
C ARG A 438 -15.36 -6.84 6.48
N VAL A 439 -15.80 -5.59 6.36
CA VAL A 439 -17.03 -5.08 6.99
C VAL A 439 -18.25 -5.59 6.24
N ILE A 440 -18.22 -5.53 4.91
CA ILE A 440 -19.27 -6.07 4.03
C ILE A 440 -19.50 -7.57 4.32
N CYS A 441 -18.40 -8.34 4.41
CA CYS A 441 -18.46 -9.74 4.80
C CYS A 441 -19.06 -9.96 6.19
N LEU A 442 -18.74 -9.12 7.19
CA LEU A 442 -19.33 -9.22 8.52
C LEU A 442 -20.85 -9.00 8.47
N VAL A 443 -21.32 -8.00 7.70
CA VAL A 443 -22.75 -7.70 7.56
C VAL A 443 -23.49 -8.84 6.86
N LEU A 444 -22.90 -9.43 5.82
CA LEU A 444 -23.47 -10.60 5.15
C LEU A 444 -23.49 -11.84 6.06
N LEU A 445 -22.39 -12.13 6.76
CA LEU A 445 -22.33 -13.21 7.76
C LEU A 445 -23.34 -12.99 8.90
N TYR A 446 -23.54 -11.75 9.34
CA TYR A 446 -24.58 -11.41 10.31
C TYR A 446 -25.96 -11.79 9.79
N ALA A 447 -26.30 -11.35 8.57
CA ALA A 447 -27.59 -11.63 7.95
C ALA A 447 -27.85 -13.13 7.81
N LEU A 448 -26.87 -13.88 7.30
CA LEU A 448 -26.93 -15.33 7.19
C LEU A 448 -27.05 -15.98 8.57
N SER A 449 -26.32 -15.50 9.59
CA SER A 449 -26.42 -16.01 10.96
C SER A 449 -27.82 -15.82 11.55
N ILE A 450 -28.54 -14.77 11.14
CA ILE A 450 -29.92 -14.53 11.56
C ILE A 450 -30.87 -15.48 10.83
N ILE A 451 -30.68 -15.68 9.52
CA ILE A 451 -31.47 -16.62 8.73
C ILE A 451 -31.38 -18.04 9.31
N VAL A 452 -30.17 -18.55 9.56
CA VAL A 452 -29.99 -19.94 10.03
C VAL A 452 -30.47 -20.16 11.47
N ARG A 453 -30.43 -19.14 12.34
CA ARG A 453 -30.80 -19.27 13.77
C ARG A 453 -32.26 -18.94 14.05
N TYR A 454 -32.81 -17.95 13.36
CA TYR A 454 -34.10 -17.35 13.71
C TYR A 454 -35.15 -17.46 12.60
N ARG A 455 -34.79 -18.00 11.42
CA ARG A 455 -35.71 -18.20 10.29
C ARG A 455 -35.66 -19.65 9.76
N PRO A 456 -35.98 -20.65 10.58
CA PRO A 456 -35.84 -22.07 10.20
C PRO A 456 -36.65 -22.45 8.96
N SER A 457 -37.82 -21.86 8.73
CA SER A 457 -38.64 -22.11 7.54
C SER A 457 -37.96 -21.65 6.25
N LEU A 458 -37.39 -20.44 6.26
CA LEU A 458 -36.63 -19.91 5.13
C LEU A 458 -35.35 -20.72 4.91
N TRP A 459 -34.64 -21.02 5.99
CA TRP A 459 -33.42 -21.82 5.92
C TRP A 459 -33.67 -23.22 5.34
N ARG A 460 -34.78 -23.87 5.69
CA ARG A 460 -35.18 -25.15 5.10
C ARG A 460 -35.41 -25.06 3.58
N ARG A 461 -36.02 -23.96 3.10
CA ARG A 461 -36.20 -23.71 1.66
C ARG A 461 -34.86 -23.56 0.94
N ILE A 462 -33.87 -22.93 1.59
CA ILE A 462 -32.51 -22.79 1.07
C ILE A 462 -31.75 -24.12 1.10
N GLN A 463 -31.93 -24.94 2.14
CA GLN A 463 -31.16 -26.18 2.25
C GLN A 463 -31.60 -27.23 1.23
N ASP A 464 -32.91 -27.52 1.19
CA ASP A 464 -33.45 -28.69 0.48
C ASP A 464 -34.79 -28.36 -0.22
N GLY A 465 -35.10 -27.09 -0.42
CA GLY A 465 -36.39 -26.64 -0.96
C GLY A 465 -36.27 -25.86 -2.27
N ASP A 466 -37.22 -24.95 -2.50
CA ASP A 466 -37.35 -24.16 -3.72
C ASP A 466 -36.32 -23.02 -3.87
N LEU A 467 -35.48 -22.79 -2.85
CA LEU A 467 -34.40 -21.80 -2.83
C LEU A 467 -33.01 -22.46 -2.77
N ASP A 468 -32.90 -23.73 -3.14
CA ASP A 468 -31.67 -24.53 -3.08
C ASP A 468 -30.51 -23.95 -3.91
N HIS A 469 -30.79 -23.26 -5.01
CA HIS A 469 -29.79 -22.53 -5.79
C HIS A 469 -28.99 -21.53 -4.94
N LEU A 470 -29.59 -20.92 -3.91
CA LEU A 470 -28.88 -20.02 -2.98
C LEU A 470 -27.86 -20.75 -2.10
N ARG A 471 -28.02 -22.06 -1.91
CA ARG A 471 -27.11 -22.86 -1.08
C ARG A 471 -25.70 -22.86 -1.64
N ALA A 472 -25.56 -23.08 -2.95
CA ALA A 472 -24.26 -23.10 -3.61
C ALA A 472 -23.54 -21.75 -3.50
N LEU A 473 -24.27 -20.65 -3.65
CA LEU A 473 -23.76 -19.29 -3.48
C LEU A 473 -23.28 -19.04 -2.04
N ILE A 474 -24.06 -19.47 -1.03
CA ILE A 474 -23.68 -19.35 0.39
C ILE A 474 -22.44 -20.19 0.68
N ASP A 475 -22.38 -21.44 0.21
CA ASP A 475 -21.22 -22.32 0.39
C ASP A 475 -19.93 -21.70 -0.21
N ALA A 476 -20.04 -21.14 -1.42
CA ALA A 476 -18.93 -20.44 -2.07
C ALA A 476 -18.49 -19.20 -1.28
N PHE A 477 -19.43 -18.36 -0.84
CA PHE A 477 -19.12 -17.20 0.00
C PHE A 477 -18.43 -17.59 1.30
N ILE A 478 -18.87 -18.67 1.95
CA ILE A 478 -18.26 -19.16 3.19
C ILE A 478 -16.81 -19.61 2.95
N ALA A 479 -16.54 -20.32 1.86
CA ALA A 479 -15.17 -20.70 1.48
C ALA A 479 -14.28 -19.47 1.19
N VAL A 480 -14.83 -18.45 0.52
CA VAL A 480 -14.15 -17.18 0.25
C VAL A 480 -13.85 -16.43 1.55
N ALA A 481 -14.83 -16.28 2.44
CA ALA A 481 -14.68 -15.58 3.72
C ALA A 481 -13.58 -16.21 4.59
N GLU A 482 -13.52 -17.54 4.65
CA GLU A 482 -12.47 -18.28 5.36
C GLU A 482 -11.07 -18.03 4.80
N ARG A 483 -10.97 -17.81 3.49
CA ARG A 483 -9.71 -17.60 2.78
C ARG A 483 -9.20 -16.18 2.92
N ILE A 484 -10.09 -15.19 2.82
CA ILE A 484 -9.74 -13.77 2.71
C ILE A 484 -9.70 -13.06 4.06
N LEU A 485 -10.72 -13.27 4.91
CA LEU A 485 -10.87 -12.50 6.14
C LEU A 485 -9.66 -12.57 7.08
N PRO A 486 -9.01 -13.75 7.30
CA PRO A 486 -7.84 -13.81 8.16
C PRO A 486 -6.71 -12.89 7.69
N GLN A 487 -6.48 -12.78 6.38
CA GLN A 487 -5.45 -11.89 5.84
C GLN A 487 -5.88 -10.43 5.98
N ALA A 488 -7.11 -10.09 5.58
CA ALA A 488 -7.63 -8.74 5.67
C ALA A 488 -7.57 -8.19 7.11
N PHE A 489 -7.88 -9.01 8.11
CA PHE A 489 -7.77 -8.61 9.51
C PHE A 489 -6.33 -8.60 10.03
N LEU A 490 -5.45 -9.49 9.55
CA LEU A 490 -4.03 -9.40 9.90
C LEU A 490 -3.45 -8.05 9.47
N GLU A 491 -3.83 -7.56 8.29
CA GLU A 491 -3.39 -6.28 7.74
C GLU A 491 -3.83 -5.10 8.63
N THR A 492 -5.11 -5.06 9.00
CA THR A 492 -5.66 -3.95 9.80
C THR A 492 -5.25 -4.01 11.27
N VAL A 493 -5.15 -5.21 11.85
CA VAL A 493 -4.62 -5.39 13.22
C VAL A 493 -3.15 -4.97 13.27
N ALA A 494 -2.31 -5.43 12.33
CA ALA A 494 -0.90 -5.06 12.30
C ALA A 494 -0.65 -3.61 11.83
N GLY A 495 -1.66 -2.95 11.26
CA GLY A 495 -1.52 -1.66 10.58
C GLY A 495 -0.47 -1.73 9.46
N GLN A 496 -0.44 -2.81 8.70
CA GLN A 496 0.58 -3.07 7.69
C GLN A 496 0.05 -3.97 6.56
N PRO A 497 0.26 -3.62 5.28
CA PRO A 497 -0.10 -4.48 4.16
C PRO A 497 0.61 -5.84 4.23
N VAL A 498 -0.13 -6.91 3.88
CA VAL A 498 0.35 -8.30 3.89
C VAL A 498 0.15 -8.88 2.50
N PHE A 499 1.14 -9.63 2.02
CA PHE A 499 1.01 -10.36 0.77
C PHE A 499 1.46 -11.78 0.98
N ALA A 500 0.48 -12.69 1.01
CA ALA A 500 0.69 -14.11 1.16
C ALA A 500 0.65 -14.79 -0.20
N ARG A 501 1.78 -15.34 -0.64
CA ARG A 501 1.88 -16.03 -1.93
C ARG A 501 2.71 -17.30 -1.83
N GLN A 502 2.46 -18.22 -2.76
CA GLN A 502 3.33 -19.37 -2.97
C GLN A 502 4.67 -18.94 -3.56
N PRO A 503 5.76 -19.64 -3.24
CA PRO A 503 7.01 -19.53 -3.97
C PRO A 503 6.75 -19.70 -5.48
N ALA A 504 7.36 -18.84 -6.30
CA ALA A 504 7.17 -18.81 -7.76
C ALA A 504 5.73 -18.51 -8.27
N GLY A 505 4.77 -18.20 -7.40
CA GLY A 505 3.47 -17.66 -7.80
C GLY A 505 3.60 -16.19 -8.22
N PHE A 506 3.14 -15.87 -9.44
CA PHE A 506 3.13 -14.51 -10.00
C PHE A 506 2.05 -13.64 -9.39
#